data_AF-A0AAV8YYF3-F1
#
_entry.id   AF-A0AAV8YYF3-F1
#
_cell.length_a   1.000
_cell.length_b   1.000
_cell.length_c   1.000
_cell.angle_alpha   90.00
_cell.angle_beta   90.00
_cell.angle_gamma   90.00
#
_symmetry.space_group_name_H-M   'P 1'
#
loop_
_entity.id
_entity.type
_entity.pdbx_description
1 polymer ?
#
loop_
_entity_poly.entity_id
_entity_poly.type
_entity_poly.pdbx_seq_one_letter_code
_entity_poly.pdbx_strand_id
1 'polypeptide(L)' 'MLFIADVMKPLKIEDIIDQEVQNLSGGELQRVAMTLCLGKPADVYLIDEPSAYLDSEQRLVAAKVIKR' A
#
# COMPACT_ATOMS: atom_id res chain seq x y z
N MET A 1 -7.08 -3.25 14.45
CA MET A 1 -7.72 -1.93 14.29
C MET A 1 -6.71 -0.88 13.81
N LEU A 2 -5.53 -0.76 14.44
CA LEU A 2 -4.43 0.12 13.95
C LEU A 2 -4.00 -0.17 12.51
N PHE A 3 -3.78 -1.44 12.12
CA PHE A 3 -3.37 -1.75 10.74
C PHE A 3 -4.31 -1.21 9.66
N ILE A 4 -5.62 -1.30 9.91
CA ILE A 4 -6.63 -0.80 8.98
C ILE A 4 -6.54 0.73 8.89
N ALA A 5 -6.40 1.41 10.03
CA ALA A 5 -6.32 2.86 10.10
C ALA A 5 -5.02 3.44 9.54
N ASP A 6 -3.89 2.77 9.74
CA ASP A 6 -2.55 3.31 9.45
C ASP A 6 -2.02 2.85 8.09
N VAL A 7 -2.55 1.76 7.52
CA VAL A 7 -2.10 1.21 6.22
C VAL A 7 -3.25 1.12 5.24
N MET A 8 -4.30 0.33 5.52
CA MET A 8 -5.31 0.02 4.51
C MET A 8 -6.12 1.25 4.07
N LYS A 9 -6.57 2.08 5.03
CA LYS A 9 -7.31 3.31 4.74
C LYS A 9 -6.47 4.36 4.00
N PRO A 10 -5.25 4.71 4.46
CA PRO A 10 -4.40 5.65 3.74
C PRO A 10 -4.05 5.15 2.32
N LEU A 11 -3.80 3.85 2.17
CA LEU A 11 -3.57 3.23 0.87
C LEU A 11 -4.87 2.92 0.13
N LYS A 12 -6.03 3.44 0.55
CA LYS A 12 -7.36 3.29 -0.08
C LYS A 12 -7.65 1.89 -0.61
N ILE A 13 -7.37 0.87 0.20
CA ILE A 13 -7.57 -0.54 -0.18
C ILE A 13 -9.06 -0.89 -0.24
N GLU A 14 -9.89 -0.20 0.54
CA GLU A 14 -11.34 -0.36 0.52
C GLU A 14 -11.96 -0.09 -0.87
N ASP A 15 -11.39 0.84 -1.65
CA ASP A 15 -11.85 1.17 -3.00
C ASP A 15 -11.65 0.02 -4.01
N ILE A 16 -10.75 -0.93 -3.70
CA ILE A 16 -10.30 -1.98 -4.62
C ILE A 16 -10.44 -3.40 -4.06
N ILE A 17 -11.01 -3.55 -2.86
CA ILE A 17 -11.00 -4.83 -2.11
C ILE A 17 -11.81 -5.94 -2.80
N ASP A 18 -12.86 -5.55 -3.53
CA ASP A 18 -13.74 -6.47 -4.25
C ASP A 18 -13.37 -6.61 -5.74
N GLN A 19 -12.29 -5.96 -6.19
CA GLN A 19 -11.84 -6.03 -7.57
C GLN A 19 -10.91 -7.24 -7.77
N GLU A 20 -11.02 -7.90 -8.92
CA GLU A 20 -10.05 -8.92 -9.32
C GLU A 20 -8.69 -8.29 -9.60
N VAL A 21 -7.62 -8.93 -9.11
CA VAL A 21 -6.24 -8.42 -9.22
C VAL A 21 -5.84 -8.09 -10.65
N GLN A 22 -6.30 -8.86 -11.64
CA GLN A 22 -6.01 -8.65 -13.06
C GLN A 22 -6.56 -7.34 -13.64
N ASN A 23 -7.53 -6.72 -12.96
CA ASN A 23 -8.16 -5.47 -13.38
C ASN A 23 -7.55 -4.23 -12.70
N LEU A 24 -6.61 -4.42 -11.77
CA LEU A 24 -5.98 -3.33 -11.04
C LEU A 24 -4.93 -2.62 -11.90
N SER A 25 -4.91 -1.29 -11.81
CA SER A 25 -3.84 -0.46 -12.37
C SER A 25 -2.50 -0.71 -11.66
N GLY A 26 -1.40 -0.27 -12.27
CA GLY A 26 -0.06 -0.39 -11.66
C GLY A 26 0.04 0.26 -10.27
N GLY A 27 -0.59 1.42 -10.07
CA GLY A 27 -0.62 2.10 -8.77
C GLY A 27 -1.47 1.37 -7.73
N GLU A 28 -2.57 0.74 -8.15
CA GLU A 28 -3.38 -0.12 -7.27
C GLU A 28 -2.63 -1.37 -6.87
N LEU A 29 -1.98 -2.04 -7.82
CA LEU A 29 -1.11 -3.19 -7.55
C LEU A 29 0.02 -2.82 -6.57
N GLN A 30 0.63 -1.65 -6.74
CA GLN A 30 1.65 -1.15 -5.81
C GLN A 30 1.09 -0.97 -4.40
N ARG A 31 -0.09 -0.37 -4.24
CA ARG A 31 -0.77 -0.19 -2.94
C ARG A 31 -1.11 -1.54 -2.29
N VAL A 32 -1.58 -2.52 -3.07
CA VAL A 32 -1.83 -3.88 -2.61
C VAL A 32 -0.52 -4.56 -2.15
N ALA A 33 0.54 -4.49 -2.95
CA ALA A 33 1.84 -5.06 -2.61
C ALA A 33 2.40 -4.47 -1.31
N MET A 34 2.32 -3.15 -1.13
CA MET A 34 2.71 -2.47 0.11
C MET A 34 1.88 -2.96 1.30
N THR A 35 0.56 -3.05 1.15
CA THR A 35 -0.34 -3.51 2.22
C THR A 35 -0.03 -4.96 2.62
N LEU A 36 0.19 -5.85 1.65
CA LEU A 36 0.56 -7.24 1.90
C LEU A 36 1.93 -7.36 2.59
N CYS A 37 2.90 -6.55 2.18
CA CYS A 37 4.23 -6.52 2.77
C CYS A 37 4.16 -6.09 4.24
N LEU A 38 3.55 -4.93 4.51
CA LEU A 38 3.45 -4.34 5.86
C LEU A 38 2.49 -5.10 6.80
N GLY A 39 1.61 -5.94 6.24
CA GLY A 39 0.68 -6.79 6.99
C GLY A 39 1.32 -8.06 7.56
N LYS A 40 2.52 -8.42 7.10
CA LYS A 40 3.26 -9.59 7.60
C LYS A 40 4.20 -9.17 8.72
N PRO A 41 4.15 -9.79 9.91
CA PRO A 41 5.13 -9.52 10.96
C PRO A 41 6.56 -9.76 10.48
N ALA A 42 7.44 -8.78 10.66
CA ALA A 42 8.86 -8.87 10.35
C ALA A 42 9.67 -7.90 11.22
N ASP A 43 10.91 -8.27 11.52
CA ASP A 43 11.87 -7.38 12.20
C ASP A 43 12.43 -6.31 11.25
N VAL A 44 12.53 -6.65 9.96
CA VAL A 44 13.04 -5.77 8.90
C VAL A 44 12.18 -5.94 7.65
N TYR A 45 11.74 -4.82 7.07
CA TYR A 45 11.07 -4.78 5.78
C TYR A 45 12.03 -4.21 4.74
N LEU A 46 12.21 -4.92 3.64
CA LEU A 46 12.88 -4.41 2.46
C LEU A 46 11.81 -4.04 1.42
N ILE A 47 11.77 -2.77 1.03
CA ILE A 47 10.81 -2.28 0.04
C ILE A 47 11.60 -1.63 -1.08
N ASP A 48 11.57 -2.25 -2.25
CA ASP A 48 12.21 -1.72 -3.45
C ASP A 48 11.20 -0.91 -4.26
N GLU A 49 11.64 0.25 -4.74
CA GLU A 49 10.82 1.20 -5.52
C GLU A 49 9.37 1.39 -5.01
N PRO A 50 9.14 1.76 -3.72
CA PRO A 50 7.80 1.88 -3.14
C PRO A 50 6.89 2.89 -3.84
N SER A 51 7.48 3.83 -4.60
CA SER A 51 6.78 4.92 -5.28
C SER A 51 6.39 4.63 -6.73
N ALA A 52 6.73 3.43 -7.23
CA ALA A 52 6.44 3.03 -8.61
C ALA A 52 4.95 3.17 -8.92
N TYR A 53 4.62 3.76 -10.07
CA TYR A 53 3.26 3.98 -10.57
C TYR A 53 2.34 4.87 -9.71
N LEU A 54 2.81 5.37 -8.56
CA LEU A 54 2.06 6.28 -7.69
C LEU A 54 2.17 7.73 -8.19
N ASP A 55 1.07 8.47 -8.09
CA ASP A 55 1.05 9.92 -8.29
C ASP A 55 1.70 10.69 -7.10
N SER A 56 1.88 12.00 -7.24
CA SER A 56 2.58 12.81 -6.23
C SER A 56 1.92 12.78 -4.85
N GLU A 57 0.59 12.72 -4.77
CA GLU A 57 -0.15 12.64 -3.51
C GLU A 57 0.01 11.25 -2.88
N GLN A 58 -0.21 10.22 -3.68
CA GLN A 58 -0.05 8.82 -3.27
C GLN A 58 1.36 8.51 -2.78
N ARG A 59 2.39 9.09 -3.39
CA ARG A 59 3.80 8.96 -2.95
C ARG A 59 4.01 9.51 -1.54
N LEU A 60 3.43 10.66 -1.23
CA LEU A 60 3.54 11.25 0.11
C LEU A 60 2.84 10.36 1.15
N VAL A 61 1.67 9.81 0.80
CA VAL A 61 0.94 8.89 1.67
C VAL A 61 1.72 7.61 1.87
N ALA A 62 2.24 6.99 0.80
CA ALA A 62 3.07 5.79 0.86
C ALA A 62 4.28 5.97 1.79
N ALA A 63 4.98 7.11 1.68
CA ALA A 63 6.12 7.43 2.54
C ALA A 63 5.73 7.56 4.03
N LYS A 64 4.54 8.09 4.34
CA LYS A 64 4.03 8.15 5.71
C LYS A 64 3.69 6.76 6.25
N VAL A 65 3.04 5.94 5.43
CA VAL A 65 2.62 4.57 5.78
C VAL A 65 3.83 3.68 6.09
N ILE A 66 4.92 3.80 5.31
CA ILE A 66 6.16 3.03 5.53
C ILE A 66 6.87 3.43 6.83
N LYS A 67 6.71 4.67 7.29
CA LYS A 67 7.38 5.21 8.49
C LYS A 67 6.62 4.97 9.81
N ARG A 68 5.46 4.30 9.77
CA ARG A 68 4.62 4.09 10.97
C ARG A 68 5.33 3.30 12.06
#